data_AF-A0A7S2K3N8-F1
#
_entry.id   AF-A0A7S2K3N8-F1
#
_cell.length_a   1.000
_cell.length_b   1.000
_cell.length_c   1.000
_cell.angle_alpha   90.00
_cell.angle_beta   90.00
_cell.angle_gamma   90.00
#
_symmetry.space_group_name_H-M   'P 1'
#
loop_
_entity.id
_entity.type
_entity.pdbx_description
1 polymer ?
#
loop_
_entity_poly.entity_id
_entity_poly.type
_entity_poly.pdbx_seq_one_letter_code
_entity_poly.pdbx_strand_id
1 'polypeptide(L)'
;SSLQLLQANFPPDDDPSATVLWPAFGVHDEFETPAPVVALEWLGERTLIFLTTTNEFNVVDTVMMTLIERSDFSGIQLVYAEFSLCSRAEKDRGTTTTKSLSTTFQNSIRAYDKRLLILCQEEVKSIGILGAKRRIAALEEDGEWLEALALALDHYESAIKSLEDRQRAQPGDFSRHPEFSSGVTEEETWIAGLLMRYVKIAIENAPEAYHSHGYYSSSSFVDLSQSHYQMLAGVCIDFCVVTKRLDLLFGKIYRSFQEVRFTTIFFDVLEPYILNDKLRYVAPEVLAQFIEHCMIANDTVAVERCLLHMDVTIMDFHSILGILRKNRMFSALIHVYAQGLDEFISPLRILMEGVFDAA
;
A
#
# COMPACT_ATOMS: atom_id res chain seq x y z
N SER A 1 -2.28 14.68 28.08
CA SER A 1 -2.98 13.67 28.90
C SER A 1 -2.63 12.30 28.38
N SER A 2 -2.52 11.27 29.22
CA SER A 2 -2.37 9.88 28.78
C SER A 2 -3.66 9.12 29.05
N LEU A 3 -4.03 8.24 28.11
CA LEU A 3 -5.12 7.30 28.25
C LEU A 3 -4.54 5.99 28.71
N GLN A 4 -4.95 5.53 29.90
CA GLN A 4 -4.45 4.29 30.49
C GLN A 4 -5.51 3.19 30.33
N LEU A 5 -5.12 2.08 29.74
CA LEU A 5 -5.94 0.88 29.65
C LEU A 5 -5.65 0.02 30.87
N LEU A 6 -6.69 -0.22 31.67
CA LEU A 6 -6.61 -0.97 32.91
C LEU A 6 -7.10 -2.41 32.67
N GLN A 7 -6.33 -3.38 33.13
CA GLN A 7 -6.73 -4.79 33.15
C GLN A 7 -7.10 -5.20 34.57
N ALA A 8 -8.24 -5.90 34.70
CA ALA A 8 -8.61 -6.54 35.95
C ALA A 8 -7.72 -7.77 36.16
N ASN A 9 -6.88 -7.72 37.19
CA ASN A 9 -6.04 -8.85 37.58
C ASN A 9 -6.78 -9.69 38.62
N PHE A 10 -6.95 -10.96 38.31
CA PHE A 10 -7.43 -11.98 39.24
C PHE A 10 -6.24 -12.88 39.60
N PRO A 11 -5.94 -13.11 40.88
CA PRO A 11 -4.84 -13.99 41.25
C PRO A 11 -5.22 -15.43 40.89
N PRO A 12 -4.24 -16.32 40.64
CA PRO A 12 -4.48 -17.75 40.70
C PRO A 12 -4.93 -18.09 42.13
N ASP A 13 -6.01 -18.85 42.28
CA ASP A 13 -6.48 -19.36 43.59
C ASP A 13 -5.29 -20.03 44.32
N ASP A 14 -4.74 -19.41 45.39
CA ASP A 14 -4.08 -20.06 46.55
C ASP A 14 -3.24 -19.17 47.50
N ASP A 15 -3.26 -17.83 47.44
CA ASP A 15 -2.53 -17.00 48.43
C ASP A 15 -3.44 -16.33 49.50
N PRO A 16 -3.53 -16.88 50.73
CA PRO A 16 -4.41 -16.36 51.80
C PRO A 16 -3.90 -15.10 52.50
N SER A 17 -2.77 -14.51 52.08
CA SER A 17 -2.17 -13.31 52.68
C SER A 17 -2.37 -12.01 51.89
N ALA A 18 -3.08 -12.03 50.76
CA ALA A 18 -3.27 -10.84 49.94
C ALA A 18 -4.38 -9.93 50.50
N THR A 19 -4.00 -8.84 51.18
CA THR A 19 -4.88 -7.75 51.66
C THR A 19 -5.38 -6.82 50.54
N VAL A 20 -5.63 -7.35 49.34
CA VAL A 20 -6.10 -6.55 48.21
C VAL A 20 -7.62 -6.71 48.09
N LEU A 21 -8.35 -5.59 48.14
CA LEU A 21 -9.79 -5.57 47.87
C LEU A 21 -9.99 -5.86 46.38
N TRP A 22 -10.49 -7.05 46.07
CA TRP A 22 -10.72 -7.51 44.71
C TRP A 22 -12.00 -6.92 44.12
N PRO A 23 -12.02 -6.61 42.80
CA PRO A 23 -10.95 -6.78 41.81
C PRO A 23 -9.89 -5.66 41.86
N ALA A 24 -8.62 -6.02 41.64
CA ALA A 24 -7.53 -5.06 41.50
C ALA A 24 -7.31 -4.73 40.01
N PHE A 25 -7.17 -3.45 39.68
CA PHE A 25 -6.89 -2.99 38.32
C PHE A 25 -5.42 -2.63 38.20
N GLY A 26 -4.71 -3.30 37.29
CA GLY A 26 -3.35 -2.94 36.89
C GLY A 26 -3.38 -2.13 35.58
N VAL A 27 -2.42 -1.23 35.40
CA VAL A 27 -2.21 -0.58 34.10
C VAL A 27 -1.60 -1.60 33.14
N HIS A 28 -2.29 -1.87 32.03
CA HIS A 28 -1.81 -2.75 30.98
C HIS A 28 -1.00 -1.97 29.95
N ASP A 29 -1.56 -0.85 29.46
CA ASP A 29 -0.98 -0.02 28.42
C ASP A 29 -1.32 1.46 28.60
N GLU A 30 -0.48 2.32 28.03
CA GLU A 30 -0.69 3.77 28.00
C GLU A 30 -0.61 4.31 26.57
N PHE A 31 -1.56 5.17 26.22
CA PHE A 31 -1.59 5.86 24.94
C PHE A 31 -1.54 7.37 25.15
N GLU A 32 -0.58 8.06 24.53
CA GLU A 32 -0.47 9.51 24.64
C GLU A 32 -1.55 10.19 23.80
N THR A 33 -2.39 11.01 24.45
CA THR A 33 -3.45 11.75 23.77
C THR A 33 -2.99 13.18 23.48
N PRO A 34 -3.19 13.69 22.24
CA PRO A 34 -2.73 15.03 21.84
C PRO A 34 -3.48 16.15 22.58
N ALA A 35 -4.71 15.88 23.00
CA ALA A 35 -5.58 16.80 23.72
C ALA A 35 -6.42 16.04 24.77
N PRO A 36 -7.02 16.75 25.75
CA PRO A 36 -7.88 16.12 26.74
C PRO A 36 -9.07 15.39 26.10
N VAL A 37 -9.37 14.21 26.62
CA VAL A 37 -10.47 13.35 26.16
C VAL A 37 -11.78 13.77 26.83
N VAL A 38 -12.83 13.94 26.04
CA VAL A 38 -14.16 14.39 26.49
C VAL A 38 -15.26 13.32 26.35
N ALA A 39 -15.00 12.29 25.56
CA ALA A 39 -15.83 11.09 25.45
C ALA A 39 -14.99 9.90 24.95
N LEU A 40 -15.41 8.69 25.31
CA LEU A 40 -14.74 7.44 24.97
C LEU A 40 -15.74 6.30 24.81
N GLU A 41 -15.62 5.50 23.76
CA GLU A 41 -16.51 4.37 23.51
C GLU A 41 -15.78 3.24 22.78
N TRP A 42 -16.13 2.00 23.10
CA TRP A 42 -15.63 0.81 22.40
C TRP A 42 -16.49 0.53 21.17
N LEU A 43 -15.88 0.51 19.98
CA LEU A 43 -16.59 0.16 18.74
C LEU A 43 -16.52 -1.35 18.43
N GLY A 44 -15.58 -2.05 19.05
CA GLY A 44 -15.43 -3.51 19.00
C GLY A 44 -14.48 -3.99 20.10
N GLU A 45 -14.07 -5.26 20.03
CA GLU A 45 -13.19 -5.87 21.05
C GLU A 45 -11.77 -5.28 21.07
N ARG A 46 -11.30 -4.73 19.95
CA ARG A 46 -9.94 -4.22 19.78
C ARG A 46 -9.87 -2.75 19.44
N THR A 47 -11.02 -2.12 19.17
CA THR A 47 -11.07 -0.77 18.62
C THR A 47 -11.72 0.17 19.62
N LEU A 48 -10.91 1.09 20.11
CA LEU A 48 -11.32 2.15 21.02
C LEU A 48 -11.48 3.44 20.22
N ILE A 49 -12.55 4.17 20.50
CA ILE A 49 -12.76 5.51 19.94
C ILE A 49 -12.79 6.50 21.08
N PHE A 50 -12.09 7.61 20.92
CA PHE A 50 -12.19 8.73 21.84
C PHE A 50 -12.33 10.07 21.09
N LEU A 51 -13.07 10.98 21.71
CA LEU A 51 -13.24 12.36 21.25
C LEU A 51 -12.38 13.28 22.10
N THR A 52 -11.63 14.17 21.45
CA THR A 52 -10.84 15.20 22.12
C THR A 52 -11.61 16.51 22.27
N THR A 53 -11.11 17.42 23.12
CA THR A 53 -11.63 18.80 23.23
C THR A 53 -11.55 19.60 21.93
N THR A 54 -10.73 19.16 20.97
CA THR A 54 -10.61 19.74 19.63
C THR A 54 -11.72 19.29 18.67
N ASN A 55 -12.70 18.51 19.14
CA ASN A 55 -13.76 17.89 18.34
C ASN A 55 -13.22 16.93 17.27
N GLU A 56 -12.14 16.21 17.57
CA GLU A 56 -11.58 15.22 16.67
C GLU A 56 -11.81 13.82 17.24
N PHE A 57 -12.40 12.94 16.42
CA PHE A 57 -12.52 11.53 16.75
C PHE A 57 -11.24 10.81 16.37
N ASN A 58 -10.71 10.05 17.32
CA ASN A 58 -9.51 9.26 17.15
C ASN A 58 -9.87 7.79 17.39
N VAL A 59 -9.54 6.95 16.41
CA VAL A 59 -9.74 5.51 16.44
C VAL A 59 -8.41 4.84 16.73
N VAL A 60 -8.32 4.04 17.79
CA VAL A 60 -7.10 3.38 18.23
C VAL A 60 -7.28 1.86 18.26
N ASP A 61 -6.28 1.15 17.74
CA ASP A 61 -6.14 -0.28 17.97
C ASP A 61 -5.51 -0.51 19.35
N THR A 62 -6.26 -1.14 20.24
CA THR A 62 -5.83 -1.41 21.62
C THR A 62 -4.84 -2.56 21.74
N VAL A 63 -4.62 -3.36 20.69
CA VAL A 63 -3.60 -4.42 20.70
C VAL A 63 -2.26 -3.89 20.20
N MET A 64 -2.27 -3.08 19.15
CA MET A 64 -1.04 -2.48 18.61
C MET A 64 -0.68 -1.14 19.25
N MET A 65 -1.59 -0.56 20.05
CA MET A 65 -1.48 0.80 20.59
C MET A 65 -1.20 1.86 19.53
N THR A 66 -1.80 1.70 18.35
CA THR A 66 -1.59 2.58 17.20
C THR A 66 -2.87 3.33 16.86
N LEU A 67 -2.71 4.60 16.48
CA LEU A 67 -3.79 5.41 15.92
C LEU A 67 -4.11 4.87 14.52
N ILE A 68 -5.32 4.38 14.33
CA ILE A 68 -5.82 3.90 13.03
C ILE A 68 -6.26 5.10 12.19
N GLU A 69 -7.10 5.95 12.76
CA GLU A 69 -7.73 7.04 12.02
C GLU A 69 -7.98 8.24 12.94
N ARG A 70 -7.84 9.43 12.36
CA ARG A 70 -8.25 10.68 12.98
C ARG A 70 -9.14 11.43 12.01
N SER A 71 -10.30 11.84 12.50
CA SER A 71 -11.31 12.51 11.69
C SER A 71 -11.76 13.77 12.41
N ASP A 72 -11.84 14.88 11.69
CA ASP A 72 -12.33 16.15 12.24
C ASP A 72 -13.86 16.18 12.20
N PHE A 73 -14.46 16.47 13.35
CA PHE A 73 -15.90 16.60 13.54
C PHE A 73 -16.30 18.00 14.02
N SER A 74 -15.40 18.98 13.91
CA SER A 74 -15.65 20.39 14.25
C SER A 74 -16.88 20.99 13.55
N GLY A 75 -17.18 20.53 12.32
CA GLY A 75 -18.36 20.95 11.55
C GLY A 75 -19.68 20.34 12.03
N ILE A 76 -19.65 19.38 12.97
CA ILE A 76 -20.84 18.71 13.49
C ILE A 76 -21.17 19.25 14.89
N GLN A 77 -22.37 19.79 15.06
CA GLN A 77 -22.84 20.29 16.35
C GLN A 77 -23.27 19.14 17.25
N LEU A 78 -22.32 18.60 18.01
CA LEU A 78 -22.56 17.56 19.00
C LEU A 78 -23.35 18.12 20.20
N VAL A 79 -24.28 17.32 20.71
CA VAL A 79 -24.91 17.61 22.00
C VAL A 79 -23.86 17.41 23.10
N TYR A 80 -23.79 18.29 24.08
CA TYR A 80 -22.92 18.12 25.24
C TYR A 80 -23.69 18.25 26.53
N ALA A 81 -23.20 17.58 27.57
CA ALA A 81 -23.59 17.83 28.93
C ALA A 81 -22.51 18.67 29.61
N GLU A 82 -22.89 19.84 30.09
CA GLU A 82 -22.07 20.56 31.05
C GLU A 82 -22.30 19.98 32.44
N PHE A 83 -21.23 19.52 33.07
CA PHE A 83 -21.24 19.26 34.49
C PHE A 83 -20.34 20.29 35.19
N SER A 84 -20.78 20.73 36.36
CA SER A 84 -19.89 21.44 37.28
C SER A 84 -19.24 20.41 38.18
N LEU A 85 -18.03 19.95 37.83
CA LEU A 85 -17.24 19.17 38.78
C LEU A 85 -16.81 20.16 39.85
N CYS A 86 -17.49 20.09 40.99
CA CYS A 86 -16.91 20.64 42.21
C CYS A 86 -15.70 19.77 42.51
N SER A 87 -14.52 20.20 42.03
CA SER A 87 -13.25 19.69 42.52
C SER A 87 -13.30 19.82 44.04
N ARG A 88 -13.51 18.69 44.73
CA ARG A 88 -13.22 18.58 46.15
C ARG A 88 -11.72 18.37 46.27
N ALA A 89 -10.94 19.30 45.72
CA ALA A 89 -9.54 19.46 46.09
C ALA A 89 -9.53 19.60 47.60
N GLU A 90 -8.88 18.65 48.27
CA GLU A 90 -8.68 18.70 49.71
C GLU A 90 -8.20 20.10 50.09
N LYS A 91 -8.94 20.72 51.00
CA LYS A 91 -8.63 22.03 51.54
C LYS A 91 -7.25 21.95 52.19
N ASP A 92 -6.25 22.50 51.51
CA ASP A 92 -5.19 23.20 52.23
C ASP A 92 -4.96 24.57 51.59
N ARG A 93 -5.30 25.61 52.37
CA ARG A 93 -4.98 27.05 52.22
C ARG A 93 -5.53 27.80 50.99
N GLY A 94 -6.68 28.45 51.22
CA GLY A 94 -6.81 29.90 51.00
C GLY A 94 -7.02 30.45 49.58
N THR A 95 -7.20 29.63 48.54
CA THR A 95 -7.47 30.14 47.19
C THR A 95 -8.88 29.79 46.72
N THR A 96 -9.58 30.80 46.18
CA THR A 96 -10.89 30.72 45.52
C THR A 96 -11.03 29.47 44.67
N THR A 97 -11.98 28.61 45.02
CA THR A 97 -12.41 27.47 44.20
C THR A 97 -12.97 27.98 42.87
N THR A 98 -12.15 28.01 41.83
CA THR A 98 -12.62 28.20 40.46
C THR A 98 -13.42 26.94 40.08
N LYS A 99 -14.73 27.11 39.85
CA LYS A 99 -15.54 26.05 39.26
C LYS A 99 -15.02 25.84 37.84
N SER A 100 -14.22 24.80 37.62
CA SER A 100 -13.90 24.34 36.28
C SER A 100 -15.16 23.67 35.73
N LEU A 101 -15.84 24.34 34.80
CA LEU A 101 -16.84 23.67 33.98
C LEU A 101 -16.07 22.75 33.04
N SER A 102 -16.38 21.45 33.09
CA SER A 102 -15.87 20.50 32.11
C SER A 102 -17.07 19.98 31.33
N THR A 103 -16.96 20.04 30.01
CA THR A 103 -17.97 19.53 29.09
C THR A 103 -17.67 18.06 28.81
N THR A 104 -18.71 17.23 28.79
CA THR A 104 -18.60 15.84 28.34
C THR A 104 -19.60 15.58 27.22
N PHE A 105 -19.15 14.79 26.25
CA PHE A 105 -19.94 14.35 25.11
C PHE A 105 -20.31 12.85 25.23
N GLN A 106 -20.07 12.23 26.40
CA GLN A 106 -20.22 10.78 26.60
C GLN A 106 -21.63 10.26 26.33
N ASN A 107 -22.67 11.07 26.58
CA ASN A 107 -24.06 10.67 26.34
C ASN A 107 -24.50 10.86 24.88
N SER A 108 -23.68 11.53 24.08
CA SER A 108 -23.98 11.86 22.68
C SER A 108 -23.36 10.87 21.71
N ILE A 109 -22.57 9.92 22.22
CA ILE A 109 -21.82 8.96 21.43
C ILE A 109 -22.12 7.58 21.99
N ARG A 110 -22.64 6.68 21.16
CA ARG A 110 -22.87 5.28 21.52
C ARG A 110 -22.51 4.35 20.39
N ALA A 111 -21.80 3.27 20.71
CA ALA A 111 -21.53 2.22 19.74
C ALA A 111 -22.67 1.19 19.74
N TYR A 112 -23.13 0.82 18.54
CA TYR A 112 -24.10 -0.24 18.32
C TYR A 112 -23.73 -1.01 17.04
N ASP A 113 -23.55 -2.32 17.15
CA ASP A 113 -23.27 -3.22 16.02
C ASP A 113 -22.16 -2.71 15.05
N LYS A 114 -21.00 -2.35 15.63
CA LYS A 114 -19.84 -1.77 14.91
C LYS A 114 -20.11 -0.43 14.21
N ARG A 115 -21.20 0.25 14.57
CA ARG A 115 -21.52 1.61 14.15
C ARG A 115 -21.51 2.54 15.36
N LEU A 116 -20.90 3.69 15.20
CA LEU A 116 -20.95 4.79 16.13
C LEU A 116 -22.18 5.64 15.81
N LEU A 117 -23.12 5.68 16.73
CA LEU A 117 -24.26 6.59 16.70
C LEU A 117 -23.87 7.87 17.41
N ILE A 118 -24.03 8.98 16.71
CA ILE A 118 -23.67 10.32 17.18
C ILE A 118 -24.93 11.18 17.20
N LEU A 119 -25.28 11.66 18.38
CA LEU A 119 -26.36 12.59 18.60
C LEU A 119 -25.87 14.02 18.34
N CYS A 120 -26.37 14.62 17.26
CA CYS A 120 -26.16 16.02 16.94
C CYS A 120 -27.38 16.84 17.39
N GLN A 121 -27.29 18.17 17.38
CA GLN A 121 -28.39 19.04 17.81
C GLN A 121 -29.67 18.86 16.97
N GLU A 122 -29.53 18.64 15.66
CA GLU A 122 -30.68 18.55 14.73
C GLU A 122 -30.93 17.14 14.19
N GLU A 123 -29.93 16.26 14.25
CA GLU A 123 -29.98 14.94 13.61
C GLU A 123 -29.18 13.89 14.39
N VAL A 124 -29.46 12.61 14.12
CA VAL A 124 -28.65 11.49 14.60
C VAL A 124 -27.86 10.94 13.41
N LYS A 125 -26.54 10.95 13.52
CA LYS A 125 -25.64 10.40 12.50
C LYS A 125 -25.18 9.01 12.91
N SER A 126 -25.08 8.10 11.94
CA SER A 126 -24.46 6.79 12.14
C SER A 126 -23.18 6.71 11.32
N ILE A 127 -22.07 6.36 11.97
CA ILE A 127 -20.75 6.24 11.37
C ILE A 127 -20.27 4.82 11.58
N GLY A 128 -20.00 4.08 10.52
CA GLY A 128 -19.42 2.74 10.63
C GLY A 128 -17.95 2.77 10.29
N ILE A 129 -17.14 1.91 10.94
CA ILE A 129 -15.84 1.57 10.35
C ILE A 129 -16.11 0.80 9.07
N LEU A 130 -15.75 1.39 7.95
CA LEU A 130 -15.86 0.77 6.65
C LEU A 130 -14.62 -0.09 6.40
N GLY A 131 -14.80 -1.38 6.10
CA GLY A 131 -13.68 -2.21 5.67
C GLY A 131 -13.06 -1.69 4.38
N ALA A 132 -11.75 -1.87 4.20
CA ALA A 132 -10.99 -1.38 3.04
C ALA A 132 -11.69 -1.69 1.70
N LYS A 133 -12.21 -2.91 1.52
CA LYS A 133 -12.93 -3.33 0.30
C LYS A 133 -14.14 -2.45 -0.03
N ARG A 134 -14.92 -2.04 0.96
CA ARG A 134 -16.08 -1.15 0.73
C ARG A 134 -15.65 0.30 0.50
N ARG A 135 -14.58 0.76 1.14
CA ARG A 135 -14.01 2.10 0.89
C ARG A 135 -13.46 2.19 -0.54
N ILE A 136 -12.77 1.14 -0.99
CA ILE A 136 -12.26 1.02 -2.36
C ILE A 136 -13.42 0.97 -3.37
N ALA A 137 -14.50 0.25 -3.07
CA ALA A 137 -15.69 0.23 -3.94
C ALA A 137 -16.38 1.59 -4.04
N ALA A 138 -16.45 2.37 -2.96
CA ALA A 138 -16.99 3.72 -2.99
C ALA A 138 -16.13 4.66 -3.86
N LEU A 139 -14.80 4.62 -3.70
CA LEU A 139 -13.87 5.38 -4.54
C LEU A 139 -13.93 4.95 -6.02
N GLU A 140 -14.19 3.67 -6.27
CA GLU A 140 -14.43 3.15 -7.63
C GLU A 140 -15.70 3.76 -8.25
N GLU A 141 -16.79 3.85 -7.49
CA GLU A 141 -18.06 4.46 -7.92
C GLU A 141 -17.92 5.97 -8.16
N ASP A 142 -17.13 6.65 -7.33
CA ASP A 142 -16.84 8.09 -7.44
C ASP A 142 -15.86 8.42 -8.58
N GLY A 143 -15.20 7.40 -9.16
CA GLY A 143 -14.23 7.55 -10.25
C GLY A 143 -12.82 7.95 -9.80
N GLU A 144 -12.54 7.93 -8.49
CA GLU A 144 -11.24 8.24 -7.90
C GLU A 144 -10.32 7.01 -7.90
N TRP A 145 -10.03 6.49 -9.11
CA TRP A 145 -9.32 5.23 -9.30
C TRP A 145 -7.91 5.19 -8.69
N LEU A 146 -7.19 6.31 -8.71
CA LEU A 146 -5.83 6.37 -8.16
C LEU A 146 -5.82 6.25 -6.64
N GLU A 147 -6.77 6.90 -5.96
CA GLU A 147 -6.93 6.76 -4.50
C GLU A 147 -7.43 5.36 -4.14
N ALA A 148 -8.36 4.82 -4.92
CA ALA A 148 -8.83 3.45 -4.76
C ALA A 148 -7.68 2.43 -4.86
N LEU A 149 -6.80 2.59 -5.85
CA LEU A 149 -5.63 1.74 -6.04
C LEU A 149 -4.58 1.90 -4.92
N ALA A 150 -4.33 3.13 -4.49
CA ALA A 150 -3.39 3.39 -3.39
C ALA A 150 -3.87 2.73 -2.08
N LEU A 151 -5.14 2.94 -1.72
CA LEU A 151 -5.74 2.31 -0.54
C LEU A 151 -5.74 0.78 -0.64
N ALA A 152 -5.92 0.24 -1.85
CA ALA A 152 -5.83 -1.19 -2.09
C ALA A 152 -4.40 -1.69 -1.82
N LEU A 153 -3.38 -1.02 -2.35
CA LEU A 153 -1.97 -1.39 -2.10
C LEU A 153 -1.61 -1.34 -0.61
N ASP A 154 -2.03 -0.29 0.11
CA ASP A 154 -1.81 -0.19 1.56
C ASP A 154 -2.47 -1.34 2.32
N HIS A 155 -3.69 -1.71 1.91
CA HIS A 155 -4.39 -2.87 2.46
C HIS A 155 -3.63 -4.18 2.19
N TYR A 156 -3.06 -4.34 0.98
CA TYR A 156 -2.28 -5.51 0.62
C TYR A 156 -0.96 -5.59 1.41
N GLU A 157 -0.24 -4.49 1.55
CA GLU A 157 1.00 -4.46 2.34
C GLU A 157 0.74 -4.78 3.82
N SER A 158 -0.31 -4.20 4.41
CA SER A 158 -0.69 -4.48 5.80
C SER A 158 -1.12 -5.94 5.98
N ALA A 159 -1.80 -6.53 4.99
CA ALA A 159 -2.13 -7.95 4.99
C ALA A 159 -0.87 -8.83 4.96
N ILE A 160 0.12 -8.53 4.12
CA ILE A 160 1.40 -9.25 4.08
C ILE A 160 2.15 -9.14 5.40
N LYS A 161 2.31 -7.92 5.94
CA LYS A 161 3.03 -7.68 7.21
C LYS A 161 2.39 -8.48 8.35
N SER A 162 1.05 -8.45 8.44
CA SER A 162 0.30 -9.25 9.42
C SER A 162 0.53 -10.75 9.29
N LEU A 163 0.66 -11.28 8.07
CA LEU A 163 0.98 -12.68 7.82
C LEU A 163 2.42 -13.02 8.24
N GLU A 164 3.38 -12.17 7.91
CA GLU A 164 4.78 -12.36 8.29
C GLU A 164 4.98 -12.33 9.81
N ASP A 165 4.30 -11.41 10.50
CA ASP A 165 4.34 -11.31 11.96
C ASP A 165 3.76 -12.56 12.62
N ARG A 166 2.66 -13.10 12.09
CA ARG A 166 2.09 -14.38 12.56
C ARG A 166 3.04 -15.56 12.34
N GLN A 167 3.77 -15.57 11.23
CA GLN A 167 4.77 -16.61 10.96
C GLN A 167 5.98 -16.53 11.91
N ARG A 168 6.40 -15.33 12.32
CA ARG A 168 7.48 -15.14 13.31
C ARG A 168 7.05 -15.48 14.74
N ALA A 169 5.77 -15.28 15.08
CA ALA A 169 5.26 -15.48 16.43
C ALA A 169 5.02 -16.96 16.83
N GLN A 170 5.14 -17.92 15.91
CA GLN A 170 4.95 -19.35 16.21
C GLN A 170 6.26 -20.16 16.15
N PRO A 171 7.01 -20.31 17.27
CA PRO A 171 7.98 -21.37 17.39
C PRO A 171 7.25 -22.65 17.86
N GLY A 172 6.96 -23.56 16.92
CA GLY A 172 6.85 -24.99 17.25
C GLY A 172 5.46 -25.62 17.32
N ASP A 173 4.55 -25.33 16.39
CA ASP A 173 3.41 -26.24 16.19
C ASP A 173 3.20 -26.62 14.72
N PHE A 174 3.17 -27.93 14.46
CA PHE A 174 3.17 -28.58 13.14
C PHE A 174 1.78 -28.61 12.48
N SER A 175 0.88 -27.72 12.88
CA SER A 175 -0.48 -27.63 12.35
C SER A 175 -0.51 -26.78 11.09
N ARG A 176 0.16 -27.25 10.02
CA ARG A 176 -0.08 -26.78 8.65
C ARG A 176 -1.47 -27.22 8.22
N HIS A 177 -2.50 -26.49 8.64
CA HIS A 177 -3.82 -26.61 8.02
C HIS A 177 -3.76 -25.96 6.62
N PRO A 178 -4.08 -26.71 5.54
CA PRO A 178 -3.97 -26.23 4.16
C PRO A 178 -4.94 -25.09 3.79
N GLU A 179 -5.89 -24.77 4.67
CA GLU A 179 -7.04 -23.92 4.33
C GLU A 179 -6.78 -22.41 4.45
N PHE A 180 -5.60 -21.98 4.93
CA PHE A 180 -5.31 -20.54 5.12
C PHE A 180 -4.22 -19.97 4.19
N SER A 181 -3.59 -20.79 3.35
CA SER A 181 -2.75 -20.32 2.24
C SER A 181 -3.55 -19.85 1.03
N SER A 182 -4.87 -20.08 0.98
CA SER A 182 -5.73 -19.71 -0.15
C SER A 182 -6.24 -18.26 -0.10
N GLY A 183 -6.37 -17.65 1.09
CA GLY A 183 -6.95 -16.30 1.22
C GLY A 183 -6.15 -15.19 0.52
N VAL A 184 -4.82 -15.33 0.52
CA VAL A 184 -3.92 -14.38 -0.17
C VAL A 184 -4.20 -14.37 -1.67
N THR A 185 -4.51 -15.53 -2.27
CA THR A 185 -4.78 -15.59 -3.72
C THR A 185 -6.08 -14.88 -4.11
N GLU A 186 -7.10 -14.89 -3.26
CA GLU A 186 -8.36 -14.19 -3.54
C GLU A 186 -8.18 -12.67 -3.47
N GLU A 187 -7.43 -12.18 -2.48
CA GLU A 187 -7.16 -10.75 -2.34
C GLU A 187 -6.19 -10.25 -3.43
N GLU A 188 -5.18 -11.04 -3.77
CA GLU A 188 -4.28 -10.78 -4.89
C GLU A 188 -5.00 -10.75 -6.24
N THR A 189 -5.91 -11.69 -6.48
CA THR A 189 -6.66 -11.73 -7.74
C THR A 189 -7.66 -10.59 -7.82
N TRP A 190 -8.28 -10.21 -6.71
CA TRP A 190 -9.17 -9.06 -6.63
C TRP A 190 -8.41 -7.75 -6.90
N ILE A 191 -7.25 -7.54 -6.29
CA ILE A 191 -6.46 -6.33 -6.46
C ILE A 191 -5.91 -6.21 -7.88
N ALA A 192 -5.45 -7.32 -8.47
CA ALA A 192 -5.06 -7.39 -9.87
C ALA A 192 -6.25 -7.08 -10.80
N GLY A 193 -7.46 -7.53 -10.45
CA GLY A 193 -8.69 -7.20 -11.16
C GLY A 193 -9.01 -5.70 -11.11
N LEU A 194 -8.79 -5.05 -9.96
CA LEU A 194 -8.96 -3.60 -9.81
C LEU A 194 -7.99 -2.83 -10.71
N LEU A 195 -6.70 -3.19 -10.72
CA LEU A 195 -5.71 -2.58 -11.61
C LEU A 195 -6.11 -2.74 -13.08
N MET A 196 -6.51 -3.95 -13.51
CA MET A 196 -6.91 -4.17 -14.90
C MET A 196 -8.15 -3.37 -15.32
N ARG A 197 -9.11 -3.17 -14.40
CA ARG A 197 -10.27 -2.30 -14.65
C ARG A 197 -9.83 -0.85 -14.83
N TYR A 198 -8.97 -0.35 -13.94
CA TYR A 198 -8.38 0.98 -14.09
C TYR A 198 -7.65 1.13 -15.43
N VAL A 199 -6.78 0.19 -15.80
CA VAL A 199 -6.04 0.23 -17.07
C VAL A 199 -6.98 0.29 -18.27
N LYS A 200 -8.03 -0.53 -18.27
CA LYS A 200 -9.03 -0.52 -19.35
C LYS A 200 -9.73 0.83 -19.46
N ILE A 201 -10.18 1.39 -18.33
CA ILE A 201 -10.86 2.69 -18.29
C ILE A 201 -9.91 3.82 -18.68
N ALA A 202 -8.65 3.77 -18.26
CA ALA A 202 -7.64 4.76 -18.63
C ALA A 202 -7.35 4.73 -20.14
N ILE A 203 -7.30 3.54 -20.75
CA ILE A 203 -7.15 3.41 -22.21
C ILE A 203 -8.40 3.91 -22.96
N GLU A 204 -9.60 3.60 -22.46
CA GLU A 204 -10.86 4.08 -23.04
C GLU A 204 -11.02 5.61 -22.93
N ASN A 205 -10.55 6.21 -21.83
CA ASN A 205 -10.60 7.65 -21.59
C ASN A 205 -9.38 8.40 -22.16
N ALA A 206 -8.50 7.73 -22.90
CA ALA A 206 -7.32 8.36 -23.44
C ALA A 206 -7.72 9.49 -24.43
N PRO A 207 -7.02 10.64 -24.41
CA PRO A 207 -7.28 11.71 -25.37
C PRO A 207 -7.06 11.18 -26.80
N GLU A 208 -8.13 11.06 -27.57
CA GLU A 208 -8.12 10.46 -28.91
C GLU A 208 -7.14 11.18 -29.84
N ALA A 209 -6.03 10.53 -30.19
CA ALA A 209 -5.08 11.03 -31.20
C ALA A 209 -5.67 11.04 -32.63
N TYR A 210 -6.87 10.50 -32.85
CA TYR A 210 -7.38 10.17 -34.18
C TYR A 210 -8.65 10.90 -34.64
N HIS A 211 -9.25 11.77 -33.82
CA HIS A 211 -10.45 12.53 -34.22
C HIS A 211 -10.27 14.04 -34.13
N SER A 212 -9.42 14.59 -35.00
CA SER A 212 -9.58 15.97 -35.47
C SER A 212 -9.24 16.10 -36.95
N HIS A 213 -10.28 16.14 -37.78
CA HIS A 213 -10.22 16.72 -39.12
C HIS A 213 -10.07 18.25 -38.96
N GLY A 214 -8.84 18.74 -38.90
CA GLY A 214 -8.58 20.16 -38.80
C GLY A 214 -7.12 20.50 -39.09
N TYR A 215 -6.89 21.13 -40.23
CA TYR A 215 -5.59 21.55 -40.77
C TYR A 215 -4.91 22.67 -39.95
N TYR A 216 -4.83 22.63 -38.61
CA TYR A 216 -4.08 23.61 -37.81
C TYR A 216 -3.62 23.06 -36.44
N SER A 217 -2.30 22.74 -36.32
CA SER A 217 -1.48 22.45 -35.10
C SER A 217 -1.96 21.28 -34.18
N SER A 218 -1.17 20.60 -33.34
CA SER A 218 -0.11 21.09 -32.45
C SER A 218 0.66 19.91 -31.81
N SER A 219 1.97 20.04 -31.62
CA SER A 219 2.81 19.17 -30.77
C SER A 219 2.26 18.93 -29.36
N SER A 220 1.44 19.85 -28.83
CA SER A 220 0.90 19.81 -27.46
C SER A 220 -0.13 18.70 -27.19
N PHE A 221 -0.83 18.18 -28.22
CA PHE A 221 -1.78 17.06 -28.01
C PHE A 221 -1.07 15.70 -27.96
N VAL A 222 0.02 15.56 -28.71
CA VAL A 222 0.91 14.39 -28.64
C VAL A 222 1.55 14.32 -27.26
N ASP A 223 1.94 15.47 -26.70
CA ASP A 223 2.55 15.57 -25.37
C ASP A 223 1.56 15.18 -24.24
N LEU A 224 0.29 15.58 -24.34
CA LEU A 224 -0.72 15.23 -23.34
C LEU A 224 -1.06 13.72 -23.35
N SER A 225 -1.19 13.12 -24.53
CA SER A 225 -1.41 11.67 -24.65
C SER A 225 -0.18 10.88 -24.17
N GLN A 226 1.03 11.33 -24.52
CA GLN A 226 2.27 10.74 -24.02
C GLN A 226 2.38 10.79 -22.50
N SER A 227 2.11 11.93 -21.88
CA SER A 227 2.11 12.10 -20.42
C SER A 227 1.07 11.20 -19.73
N HIS A 228 -0.13 11.08 -20.30
CA HIS A 228 -1.17 10.18 -19.79
C HIS A 228 -0.72 8.71 -19.80
N TYR A 229 -0.15 8.23 -20.91
CA TYR A 229 0.37 6.86 -20.97
C TYR A 229 1.61 6.64 -20.11
N GLN A 230 2.44 7.67 -19.94
CA GLN A 230 3.60 7.64 -19.03
C GLN A 230 3.15 7.47 -17.58
N MET A 231 2.15 8.24 -17.13
CA MET A 231 1.53 8.08 -15.81
C MET A 231 0.94 6.69 -15.65
N LEU A 232 0.14 6.23 -16.63
CA LEU A 232 -0.51 4.92 -16.59
C LEU A 232 0.52 3.78 -16.48
N ALA A 233 1.60 3.84 -17.27
CA ALA A 233 2.68 2.87 -17.21
C ALA A 233 3.38 2.87 -15.84
N GLY A 234 3.67 4.05 -15.30
CA GLY A 234 4.27 4.21 -13.96
C GLY A 234 3.43 3.56 -12.88
N VAL A 235 2.13 3.88 -12.82
CA VAL A 235 1.19 3.30 -11.84
C VAL A 235 1.12 1.77 -11.97
N CYS A 236 1.08 1.24 -13.20
CA CYS A 236 1.08 -0.20 -13.43
C CYS A 236 2.36 -0.88 -12.95
N ILE A 237 3.53 -0.29 -13.26
CA ILE A 237 4.83 -0.84 -12.87
C ILE A 237 4.98 -0.79 -11.35
N ASP A 238 4.70 0.35 -10.71
CA ASP A 238 4.77 0.49 -9.25
C ASP A 238 3.85 -0.52 -8.55
N PHE A 239 2.61 -0.66 -9.01
CA PHE A 239 1.67 -1.63 -8.46
C PHE A 239 2.18 -3.08 -8.63
N CYS A 240 2.70 -3.43 -9.81
CA CYS A 240 3.21 -4.77 -10.08
C CYS A 240 4.49 -5.10 -9.30
N VAL A 241 5.32 -4.10 -8.99
CA VAL A 241 6.50 -4.25 -8.14
C VAL A 241 6.09 -4.53 -6.70
N VAL A 242 5.13 -3.77 -6.14
CA VAL A 242 4.64 -3.97 -4.76
C VAL A 242 3.94 -5.32 -4.62
N THR A 243 3.09 -5.69 -5.58
CA THR A 243 2.38 -6.97 -5.58
C THR A 243 3.23 -8.16 -6.01
N LYS A 244 4.48 -7.93 -6.47
CA LYS A 244 5.38 -8.95 -7.04
C LYS A 244 4.77 -9.77 -8.18
N ARG A 245 3.74 -9.24 -8.87
CA ARG A 245 3.01 -9.92 -9.95
C ARG A 245 3.53 -9.52 -11.33
N LEU A 246 4.77 -9.91 -11.63
CA LEU A 246 5.41 -9.63 -12.92
C LEU A 246 4.71 -10.35 -14.10
N ASP A 247 4.03 -11.47 -13.83
CA ASP A 247 3.21 -12.18 -14.83
C ASP A 247 2.05 -11.30 -15.37
N LEU A 248 1.50 -10.44 -14.51
CA LEU A 248 0.44 -9.52 -14.90
C LEU A 248 1.01 -8.38 -15.74
N LEU A 249 2.16 -7.83 -15.33
CA LEU A 249 2.86 -6.75 -16.00
C LEU A 249 3.24 -7.12 -17.43
N PHE A 250 3.99 -8.21 -17.60
CA PHE A 250 4.48 -8.64 -18.91
C PHE A 250 3.47 -9.45 -19.71
N GLY A 251 2.37 -9.86 -19.08
CA GLY A 251 1.26 -10.54 -19.74
C GLY A 251 0.18 -9.57 -20.21
N LYS A 252 -0.80 -9.32 -19.34
CA LYS A 252 -2.02 -8.58 -19.72
C LYS A 252 -1.76 -7.10 -19.94
N ILE A 253 -0.99 -6.47 -19.05
CA ILE A 253 -0.74 -5.03 -19.11
C ILE A 253 0.09 -4.71 -20.36
N TYR A 254 1.18 -5.43 -20.59
CA TYR A 254 2.01 -5.26 -21.78
C TYR A 254 1.21 -5.41 -23.08
N ARG A 255 0.33 -6.41 -23.18
CA ARG A 255 -0.57 -6.57 -24.35
C ARG A 255 -1.49 -5.37 -24.54
N SER A 256 -2.05 -4.84 -23.46
CA SER A 256 -2.87 -3.62 -23.54
C SER A 256 -2.07 -2.43 -24.09
N PHE A 257 -0.81 -2.24 -23.68
CA PHE A 257 0.05 -1.20 -24.27
C PHE A 257 0.43 -1.48 -25.73
N GLN A 258 0.59 -2.75 -26.11
CA GLN A 258 0.87 -3.17 -27.48
C GLN A 258 -0.29 -2.85 -28.43
N GLU A 259 -1.53 -3.04 -27.99
CA GLU A 259 -2.74 -2.71 -28.77
C GLU A 259 -2.82 -1.21 -29.12
N VAL A 260 -2.41 -0.34 -28.18
CA VAL A 260 -2.43 1.12 -28.37
C VAL A 260 -1.18 1.65 -29.08
N ARG A 261 -0.18 0.80 -29.39
CA ARG A 261 1.10 1.15 -30.05
C ARG A 261 1.98 2.17 -29.31
N PHE A 262 1.75 2.39 -28.02
CA PHE A 262 2.60 3.25 -27.17
C PHE A 262 3.63 2.44 -26.36
N THR A 263 4.21 1.40 -26.98
CA THR A 263 5.21 0.52 -26.33
C THR A 263 6.52 1.25 -26.03
N THR A 264 6.87 2.29 -26.79
CA THR A 264 8.08 3.09 -26.56
C THR A 264 8.05 3.79 -25.21
N ILE A 265 6.92 4.44 -24.89
CA ILE A 265 6.72 5.13 -23.59
C ILE A 265 6.79 4.12 -22.44
N PHE A 266 6.23 2.93 -22.64
CA PHE A 266 6.31 1.87 -21.63
C PHE A 266 7.76 1.49 -21.33
N PHE A 267 8.61 1.38 -22.36
CA PHE A 267 10.03 1.07 -22.19
C PHE A 267 10.82 2.22 -21.54
N ASP A 268 10.54 3.46 -21.93
CA ASP A 268 11.15 4.66 -21.32
C ASP A 268 10.87 4.73 -19.81
N VAL A 269 9.65 4.37 -19.40
CA VAL A 269 9.27 4.31 -17.99
C VAL A 269 9.89 3.10 -17.31
N LEU A 270 10.02 1.96 -17.98
CA LEU A 270 10.56 0.72 -17.41
C LEU A 270 12.05 0.84 -17.05
N GLU A 271 12.84 1.55 -17.87
CA GLU A 271 14.29 1.72 -17.69
C GLU A 271 14.71 2.18 -16.27
N PRO A 272 14.19 3.29 -15.71
CA PRO A 272 14.56 3.73 -14.37
C PRO A 272 14.16 2.75 -13.25
N TYR A 273 13.11 1.94 -13.43
CA TYR A 273 12.74 0.93 -12.43
C TYR A 273 13.70 -0.26 -12.41
N ILE A 274 14.26 -0.62 -13.57
CA ILE A 274 15.30 -1.65 -13.67
C ILE A 274 16.60 -1.14 -13.04
N LEU A 275 17.02 0.08 -13.38
CA LEU A 275 18.26 0.68 -12.86
C LEU A 275 18.26 0.87 -11.34
N ASN A 276 17.09 1.02 -10.72
CA ASN A 276 16.93 1.13 -9.27
C ASN A 276 16.80 -0.23 -8.54
N ASP A 277 17.12 -1.35 -9.21
CA ASP A 277 17.00 -2.72 -8.67
C ASP A 277 15.59 -3.14 -8.20
N LYS A 278 14.56 -2.34 -8.52
CA LYS A 278 13.17 -2.62 -8.15
C LYS A 278 12.57 -3.72 -9.03
N LEU A 279 13.03 -3.84 -10.26
CA LEU A 279 12.56 -4.81 -11.23
C LEU A 279 13.74 -5.67 -11.72
N ARG A 280 13.88 -6.87 -11.14
CA ARG A 280 15.00 -7.79 -11.42
C ARG A 280 14.70 -8.83 -12.50
N TYR A 281 13.44 -9.02 -12.86
CA TYR A 281 13.02 -10.02 -13.85
C TYR A 281 12.18 -9.35 -14.93
N VAL A 282 12.53 -9.61 -16.19
CA VAL A 282 11.78 -9.17 -17.38
C VAL A 282 11.51 -10.40 -18.25
N ALA A 283 10.28 -10.53 -18.75
CA ALA A 283 9.94 -11.63 -19.64
C ALA A 283 10.77 -11.56 -20.95
N PRO A 284 11.28 -12.69 -21.49
CA PRO A 284 12.14 -12.70 -22.68
C PRO A 284 11.53 -12.01 -23.90
N GLU A 285 10.21 -12.12 -24.09
CA GLU A 285 9.47 -11.45 -25.17
C GLU A 285 9.57 -9.93 -25.08
N VAL A 286 9.41 -9.39 -23.87
CA VAL A 286 9.46 -7.96 -23.59
C VAL A 286 10.89 -7.45 -23.65
N LEU A 287 11.85 -8.23 -23.17
CA LEU A 287 13.27 -7.93 -23.27
C LEU A 287 13.75 -7.84 -24.73
N ALA A 288 13.28 -8.73 -25.61
CA ALA A 288 13.63 -8.68 -27.03
C ALA A 288 13.18 -7.35 -27.68
N GLN A 289 11.95 -6.93 -27.39
CA GLN A 289 11.37 -5.69 -27.88
C GLN A 289 12.02 -4.45 -27.26
N PHE A 290 12.37 -4.51 -25.97
CA PHE A 290 13.14 -3.46 -25.28
C PHE A 290 14.51 -3.25 -25.93
N ILE A 291 15.25 -4.32 -26.19
CA ILE A 291 16.57 -4.24 -26.84
C ILE A 291 16.43 -3.70 -28.27
N GLU A 292 15.42 -4.12 -29.02
CA GLU A 292 15.15 -3.58 -30.37
C GLU A 292 14.85 -2.07 -30.32
N HIS A 293 14.08 -1.62 -29.33
CA HIS A 293 13.79 -0.21 -29.12
C HIS A 293 15.06 0.60 -28.79
N CYS A 294 15.86 0.14 -27.83
CA CYS A 294 17.10 0.81 -27.45
C CYS A 294 18.14 0.83 -28.58
N MET A 295 18.13 -0.18 -29.47
CA MET A 295 18.95 -0.17 -30.68
C MET A 295 18.55 0.94 -31.64
N ILE A 296 17.25 1.20 -31.81
CA ILE A 296 16.76 2.33 -32.61
C ILE A 296 17.16 3.66 -31.98
N ALA A 297 17.12 3.75 -30.64
CA ALA A 297 17.56 4.93 -29.88
C ALA A 297 19.09 5.12 -29.82
N ASN A 298 19.85 4.12 -30.29
CA ASN A 298 21.32 4.06 -30.24
C ASN A 298 21.92 4.12 -28.82
N ASP A 299 21.16 3.72 -27.79
CA ASP A 299 21.61 3.67 -26.39
C ASP A 299 21.94 2.24 -25.96
N THR A 300 23.01 1.70 -26.54
CA THR A 300 23.51 0.35 -26.20
C THR A 300 24.06 0.27 -24.77
N VAL A 301 24.52 1.39 -24.21
CA VAL A 301 25.10 1.45 -22.87
C VAL A 301 24.01 1.38 -21.80
N ALA A 302 22.86 2.03 -22.01
CA ALA A 302 21.71 1.91 -21.10
C ALA A 302 21.21 0.47 -21.01
N VAL A 303 21.14 -0.24 -22.13
CA VAL A 303 20.73 -1.67 -22.16
C VAL A 303 21.70 -2.53 -21.36
N GLU A 304 23.01 -2.31 -21.52
CA GLU A 304 24.01 -3.04 -20.75
C GLU A 304 23.83 -2.81 -19.26
N ARG A 305 23.67 -1.56 -18.83
CA ARG A 305 23.42 -1.22 -17.42
C ARG A 305 22.14 -1.88 -16.90
N CYS A 306 21.05 -1.84 -17.67
CA CYS A 306 19.81 -2.49 -17.31
C CYS A 306 19.99 -4.00 -17.11
N LEU A 307 20.72 -4.67 -18.01
CA LEU A 307 21.01 -6.11 -17.92
C LEU A 307 21.90 -6.46 -16.71
N LEU A 308 22.73 -5.55 -16.20
CA LEU A 308 23.51 -5.77 -14.98
C LEU A 308 22.61 -5.86 -13.73
N HIS A 309 21.50 -5.13 -13.72
CA HIS A 309 20.55 -5.11 -12.61
C HIS A 309 19.49 -6.23 -12.69
N MET A 310 19.46 -6.99 -13.79
CA MET A 310 18.56 -8.11 -13.97
C MET A 310 19.16 -9.43 -13.45
N ASP A 311 18.32 -10.27 -12.84
CA ASP A 311 18.72 -11.60 -12.39
C ASP A 311 18.63 -12.59 -13.55
N VAL A 312 19.80 -12.86 -14.14
CA VAL A 312 19.97 -13.75 -15.29
C VAL A 312 19.58 -15.20 -14.94
N THR A 313 19.59 -15.58 -13.65
CA THR A 313 19.32 -16.98 -13.24
C THR A 313 17.85 -17.38 -13.38
N ILE A 314 16.94 -16.41 -13.28
CA ILE A 314 15.48 -16.64 -13.33
C ILE A 314 14.97 -16.56 -14.78
N MET A 315 15.74 -15.97 -15.70
CA MET A 315 15.34 -15.75 -17.09
C MET A 315 15.72 -16.94 -18.00
N ASP A 316 15.05 -17.03 -19.16
CA ASP A 316 15.43 -18.02 -20.19
C ASP A 316 16.75 -17.62 -20.86
N PHE A 317 17.82 -18.29 -20.44
CA PHE A 317 19.17 -18.12 -20.98
C PHE A 317 19.24 -18.26 -22.49
N HIS A 318 18.53 -19.22 -23.09
CA HIS A 318 18.69 -19.51 -24.52
C HIS A 318 18.16 -18.37 -25.37
N SER A 319 16.99 -17.83 -25.00
CA SER A 319 16.38 -16.69 -25.66
C SER A 319 17.24 -15.42 -25.53
N ILE A 320 17.74 -15.14 -24.32
CA ILE A 320 18.60 -13.95 -24.08
C ILE A 320 19.90 -14.04 -24.88
N LEU A 321 20.59 -15.17 -24.83
CA LEU A 321 21.84 -15.38 -25.57
C LEU A 321 21.64 -15.22 -27.08
N GLY A 322 20.52 -15.71 -27.61
CA GLY A 322 20.16 -15.54 -29.03
C GLY A 322 19.99 -14.09 -29.42
N ILE A 323 19.28 -13.30 -28.61
CA ILE A 323 19.03 -11.88 -28.84
C ILE A 323 20.34 -11.08 -28.74
N LEU A 324 21.14 -11.32 -27.69
CA LEU A 324 22.43 -10.64 -27.49
C LEU A 324 23.43 -10.94 -28.61
N ARG A 325 23.47 -12.19 -29.11
CA ARG A 325 24.33 -12.59 -30.22
C ARG A 325 23.92 -11.92 -31.53
N LYS A 326 22.62 -11.86 -31.83
CA LYS A 326 22.10 -11.17 -33.02
C LYS A 326 22.46 -9.68 -33.02
N ASN A 327 22.45 -9.08 -31.83
CA ASN A 327 22.63 -7.65 -31.61
C ASN A 327 24.09 -7.24 -31.32
N ARG A 328 25.05 -8.18 -31.36
CA ARG A 328 26.50 -7.97 -31.13
C ARG A 328 26.84 -7.25 -29.81
N MET A 329 26.04 -7.42 -28.77
CA MET A 329 26.31 -6.82 -27.44
C MET A 329 27.19 -7.74 -26.60
N PHE A 330 28.51 -7.66 -26.81
CA PHE A 330 29.49 -8.59 -26.22
C PHE A 330 29.69 -8.41 -24.71
N SER A 331 29.58 -7.18 -24.18
CA SER A 331 29.73 -6.89 -22.75
C SER A 331 28.58 -7.51 -21.94
N ALA A 332 27.34 -7.27 -22.35
CA ALA A 332 26.16 -7.94 -21.79
C ALA A 332 26.23 -9.47 -21.91
N LEU A 333 26.73 -9.99 -23.04
CA LEU A 333 26.91 -11.42 -23.25
C LEU A 333 27.86 -12.02 -22.21
N ILE A 334 29.02 -11.39 -21.98
CA ILE A 334 29.98 -11.83 -20.95
C ILE A 334 29.33 -11.84 -19.57
N HIS A 335 28.55 -10.80 -19.22
CA HIS A 335 27.86 -10.73 -17.94
C HIS A 335 26.86 -11.88 -17.74
N VAL A 336 26.03 -12.16 -18.75
CA VAL A 336 25.06 -13.25 -18.73
C VAL A 336 25.73 -14.62 -18.56
N TYR A 337 26.85 -14.86 -19.25
CA TYR A 337 27.59 -16.11 -19.09
C TYR A 337 28.33 -16.21 -17.75
N ALA A 338 28.89 -15.11 -17.25
CA ALA A 338 29.59 -15.07 -15.97
C ALA A 338 28.64 -15.26 -14.78
N GLN A 339 27.49 -14.59 -14.78
CA GLN A 339 26.53 -14.66 -13.68
C GLN A 339 25.57 -15.85 -13.80
N GLY A 340 25.20 -16.23 -15.03
CA GLY A 340 24.21 -17.27 -15.30
C GLY A 340 24.76 -18.69 -15.35
N LEU A 341 25.95 -18.88 -15.95
CA LEU A 341 26.52 -20.21 -16.22
C LEU A 341 27.88 -20.45 -15.57
N ASP A 342 28.47 -19.44 -14.92
CA ASP A 342 29.85 -19.44 -14.40
C ASP A 342 30.88 -19.91 -15.46
N GLU A 343 30.56 -19.68 -16.74
CA GLU A 343 31.38 -20.10 -17.88
C GLU A 343 32.08 -18.90 -18.52
N PHE A 344 33.40 -18.84 -18.39
CA PHE A 344 34.21 -17.74 -18.95
C PHE A 344 34.80 -18.05 -20.33
N ILE A 345 34.79 -19.31 -20.76
CA ILE A 345 35.45 -19.76 -22.00
C ILE A 345 34.54 -19.56 -23.23
N SER A 346 33.25 -19.88 -23.10
CA SER A 346 32.24 -19.77 -24.16
C SER A 346 32.07 -18.33 -24.69
N PRO A 347 32.01 -17.28 -23.85
CA PRO A 347 32.00 -15.88 -24.29
C PRO A 347 33.26 -15.48 -25.07
N LEU A 348 34.44 -15.89 -24.60
CA LEU A 348 35.71 -15.53 -25.22
C LEU A 348 35.83 -16.14 -26.63
N ARG A 349 35.35 -17.36 -26.84
CA ARG A 349 35.32 -17.97 -28.18
C ARG A 349 34.41 -17.20 -29.14
N ILE A 350 33.24 -16.79 -28.68
CA ILE A 350 32.28 -16.00 -29.50
C ILE A 350 32.85 -14.62 -29.82
N LEU A 351 33.54 -13.99 -28.87
CA LEU A 351 34.18 -12.69 -29.06
C LEU A 351 35.36 -12.81 -30.04
N MET A 352 36.18 -13.86 -29.92
CA MET A 352 37.24 -14.14 -30.88
C MET A 352 36.69 -14.38 -32.28
N GLU A 353 35.68 -15.23 -32.46
CA GLU A 353 35.01 -15.42 -33.76
C GLU A 353 34.48 -14.09 -34.33
N GLY A 354 33.83 -13.26 -33.50
CA GLY A 354 33.32 -11.96 -33.92
C GLY A 354 34.40 -10.93 -34.33
N VAL A 355 35.57 -10.97 -33.69
CA VAL A 355 36.73 -10.13 -34.06
C VAL A 355 37.41 -10.66 -35.32
N PHE A 356 37.48 -11.98 -35.50
CA PHE A 356 38.05 -12.60 -36.70
C PHE A 356 37.16 -12.46 -37.94
N ASP A 357 35.84 -12.39 -37.80
CA ASP A 357 34.91 -12.10 -38.92
C ASP A 357 34.88 -10.61 -39.32
N ALA A 358 35.40 -9.72 -38.47
CA ALA A 358 35.44 -8.27 -38.71
C ALA A 358 36.80 -7.77 -39.26
N ALA A 359 37.81 -8.64 -39.32
CA ALA A 359 39.14 -8.40 -39.89
C ALA A 359 39.24 -9.02 -41.29
#